data_AF-A0A8X6G9N4-F1
#
_entry.id   AF-A0A8X6G9N4-F1
#
_cell.length_a   1.000
_cell.length_b   1.000
_cell.length_c   1.000
_cell.angle_alpha   90.00
_cell.angle_beta   90.00
_cell.angle_gamma   90.00
#
_symmetry.space_group_name_H-M   'P 1'
#
loop_
_entity.id
_entity.type
_entity.pdbx_description
1 polymer ?
#
loop_
_entity_poly.entity_id
_entity_poly.type
_entity_poly.pdbx_seq_one_letter_code
_entity_poly.pdbx_strand_id
1 'polypeptide(L)'
;MEVTRVEQRAYIKIAVLRRRNAMECHSELVEALRNNVLPCRRVAQGVEKFQEGRMSTSDEQRSGRSVTVWTDLARAVIEQLMDG
;
A
#
# COMPACT_ATOMS: atom_id res chain seq x y z
N MET A 1 3.71 -12.24 -15.60
CA MET A 1 4.32 -11.35 -14.58
C MET A 1 3.20 -10.94 -13.64
N GLU A 2 3.34 -11.17 -12.34
CA GLU A 2 2.36 -10.74 -11.34
C GLU A 2 2.68 -9.30 -10.93
N VAL A 3 1.67 -8.42 -10.94
CA VAL A 3 1.83 -7.02 -10.54
C VAL A 3 1.20 -6.82 -9.18
N THR A 4 2.05 -6.57 -8.19
CA THR A 4 1.69 -6.33 -6.80
C THR A 4 0.90 -5.03 -6.63
N ARG A 5 0.21 -4.91 -5.50
CA ARG A 5 -0.51 -3.67 -5.14
C ARG A 5 0.44 -2.46 -5.01
N VAL A 6 1.70 -2.68 -4.62
CA VAL A 6 2.70 -1.61 -4.50
C VAL A 6 3.08 -1.09 -5.88
N GLU A 7 3.29 -1.98 -6.84
CA GLU A 7 3.56 -1.61 -8.24
C GLU A 7 2.37 -0.88 -8.88
N GLN A 8 1.14 -1.31 -8.62
CA GLN A 8 -0.05 -0.58 -9.06
C GLN A 8 -0.11 0.84 -8.46
N ARG A 9 0.22 1.02 -7.18
CA ARG A 9 0.29 2.36 -6.54
C ARG A 9 1.44 3.21 -7.09
N ALA A 10 2.56 2.60 -7.43
CA ALA A 10 3.66 3.29 -8.11
C ALA A 10 3.25 3.77 -9.50
N TYR A 11 2.50 2.94 -10.25
CA TYR A 11 1.91 3.36 -11.52
C TYR A 11 0.97 4.57 -11.33
N ILE A 12 0.05 4.50 -10.35
CA ILE A 12 -0.88 5.62 -10.06
C ILE A 12 -0.10 6.91 -9.77
N LYS A 13 0.98 6.84 -8.98
CA LYS A 13 1.85 7.99 -8.71
C LYS A 13 2.43 8.61 -9.99
N ILE A 14 2.93 7.77 -10.91
CA ILE A 14 3.43 8.22 -12.21
C ILE A 14 2.30 8.81 -13.07
N ALA A 15 1.12 8.18 -13.09
CA ALA A 15 -0.04 8.65 -13.84
C ALA A 15 -0.49 10.05 -13.39
N VAL A 16 -0.47 10.33 -12.08
CA VAL A 16 -0.74 11.68 -11.52
C VAL A 16 0.28 12.71 -12.01
N LEU A 17 1.58 12.36 -12.03
CA LEU A 17 2.62 13.23 -12.59
C LEU A 17 2.39 13.53 -14.09
N ARG A 18 1.80 12.58 -14.82
CA ARG A 18 1.38 12.75 -16.22
C ARG A 18 0.02 13.45 -16.38
N ARG A 19 -0.56 13.96 -15.29
CA ARG A 19 -1.87 14.62 -15.24
C ARG A 19 -3.03 13.75 -15.74
N ARG A 20 -2.94 12.43 -15.58
CA ARG A 20 -4.06 11.51 -15.80
C ARG A 20 -5.04 11.59 -14.66
N ASN A 21 -6.33 11.52 -14.97
CA ASN A 21 -7.39 11.41 -13.97
C ASN A 21 -7.57 9.94 -13.51
N ALA A 22 -8.36 9.73 -12.45
CA ALA A 22 -8.58 8.42 -11.87
C ALA A 22 -9.21 7.39 -12.82
N MET A 23 -10.10 7.84 -13.71
CA MET A 23 -10.76 6.95 -14.68
C MET A 23 -9.81 6.51 -15.79
N GLU A 24 -8.99 7.43 -16.32
CA GLU A 24 -7.92 7.10 -17.27
C GLU A 24 -6.94 6.10 -16.65
N CYS A 25 -6.47 6.39 -15.43
CA CYS A 25 -5.53 5.54 -14.72
C CYS A 25 -6.11 4.13 -14.46
N HIS A 26 -7.38 4.05 -14.04
CA HIS A 26 -8.05 2.76 -13.85
C HIS A 26 -8.22 2.00 -15.17
N SER A 27 -8.57 2.68 -16.27
CA SER A 27 -8.69 2.06 -17.59
C SER A 27 -7.36 1.48 -18.08
N GLU A 28 -6.27 2.24 -17.98
CA GLU A 28 -4.92 1.79 -18.34
C GLU A 28 -4.49 0.57 -17.49
N LEU A 29 -4.81 0.57 -16.18
CA LEU A 29 -4.56 -0.56 -15.30
C LEU A 29 -5.40 -1.80 -15.69
N VAL A 30 -6.67 -1.64 -16.06
CA VAL A 30 -7.54 -2.75 -16.50
C VAL A 30 -7.05 -3.32 -17.83
N GLU A 31 -6.55 -2.46 -18.72
CA GLU A 31 -5.95 -2.88 -19.98
C GLU A 31 -4.71 -3.74 -19.76
N ALA A 32 -3.89 -3.45 -18.76
CA ALA A 32 -2.68 -4.21 -18.47
C ALA A 32 -2.94 -5.45 -17.58
N LEU A 33 -3.77 -5.34 -16.55
CA LEU A 33 -3.85 -6.31 -15.44
C LEU A 33 -5.18 -7.06 -15.36
N ARG A 34 -6.16 -6.70 -16.21
CA ARG A 34 -7.50 -7.31 -16.26
C ARG A 34 -8.14 -7.32 -14.87
N ASN A 35 -8.36 -8.51 -14.30
CA ASN A 35 -9.11 -8.71 -13.05
C ASN A 35 -8.24 -8.51 -11.79
N ASN A 36 -6.92 -8.35 -11.94
CA ASN A 36 -6.00 -8.18 -10.81
C ASN A 36 -5.80 -6.70 -10.41
N VAL A 37 -6.60 -5.81 -10.99
CA VAL A 37 -6.58 -4.36 -10.73
C VAL A 37 -7.14 -4.01 -9.35
N LEU A 38 -6.52 -3.00 -8.71
CA LEU A 38 -7.10 -2.31 -7.57
C LEU A 38 -8.47 -1.71 -7.93
N PRO A 39 -9.52 -1.89 -7.09
CA PRO A 39 -10.84 -1.33 -7.38
C PRO A 39 -10.79 0.17 -7.70
N CYS A 40 -11.65 0.64 -8.63
CA CYS A 40 -11.69 2.04 -9.05
C CYS A 40 -11.69 3.04 -7.89
N ARG A 41 -12.45 2.78 -6.82
CA ARG A 41 -12.44 3.61 -5.59
C ARG A 41 -11.05 3.75 -4.96
N ARG A 42 -10.24 2.67 -4.96
CA ARG A 42 -8.86 2.69 -4.44
C ARG A 42 -7.92 3.45 -5.37
N VAL A 43 -8.13 3.36 -6.68
CA VAL A 43 -7.38 4.15 -7.66
C VAL A 43 -7.67 5.64 -7.47
N ALA A 44 -8.95 6.03 -7.35
CA ALA A 44 -9.36 7.40 -7.09
C ALA A 44 -8.77 7.97 -5.79
N GLN A 45 -8.85 7.22 -4.69
CA GLN A 45 -8.20 7.61 -3.43
C GLN A 45 -6.68 7.74 -3.56
N GLY A 46 -6.04 6.89 -4.37
CA GLY A 46 -4.62 7.01 -4.66
C GLY A 46 -4.30 8.31 -5.39
N VAL A 47 -5.04 8.60 -6.45
CA VAL A 47 -4.90 9.82 -7.26
C VAL A 47 -5.04 11.08 -6.41
N GLU A 48 -6.11 11.18 -5.61
CA GLU A 48 -6.37 12.31 -4.71
C GLU A 48 -5.21 12.54 -3.74
N LYS A 49 -4.77 11.49 -3.03
CA LYS A 49 -3.65 11.58 -2.09
C LYS A 49 -2.34 11.99 -2.76
N PHE A 50 -2.06 11.50 -3.96
CA PHE A 50 -0.85 11.88 -4.70
C PHE A 50 -0.93 13.31 -5.21
N GLN A 51 -2.12 13.81 -5.58
CA GLN A 51 -2.33 15.22 -5.91
C GLN A 51 -2.13 16.14 -4.69
N GLU A 52 -2.50 15.68 -3.49
CA GLU A 52 -2.25 16.36 -2.21
C GLU A 52 -0.77 16.33 -1.76
N GLY A 53 0.12 15.69 -2.52
CA GLY A 53 1.56 15.68 -2.25
C GLY A 53 2.07 14.47 -1.48
N ARG A 54 1.29 13.39 -1.33
CA ARG A 54 1.77 12.14 -0.73
C ARG A 54 2.95 11.58 -1.53
N MET A 55 4.07 11.29 -0.86
CA MET A 55 5.26 10.73 -1.52
C MET A 55 5.34 9.19 -1.47
N SER A 56 4.66 8.56 -0.52
CA SER A 56 4.76 7.11 -0.27
C SER A 56 3.71 6.30 -1.05
N THR A 57 4.17 5.22 -1.69
CA THR A 57 3.34 4.18 -2.34
C THR A 57 2.97 3.04 -1.38
N SER A 58 3.60 2.97 -0.22
CA SER A 58 3.30 1.99 0.83
C SER A 58 2.01 2.34 1.56
N ASP A 59 1.36 1.33 2.12
CA ASP A 59 0.32 1.57 3.11
C ASP A 59 0.99 2.21 4.33
N GLU A 60 0.42 3.30 4.84
CA GLU A 60 0.85 3.80 6.15
C GLU A 60 0.41 2.76 7.19
N GLN A 61 1.30 2.48 8.16
CA GLN A 61 0.90 1.68 9.30
C GLN A 61 -0.34 2.31 9.94
N ARG A 62 -1.43 1.57 9.94
CA ARG A 62 -2.63 1.96 10.69
C ARG A 62 -2.21 2.08 12.14
N SER A 63 -2.67 3.14 12.80
CA SER A 63 -2.66 3.25 14.25
C SER A 63 -3.56 2.15 14.84
N GLY A 64 -3.00 0.95 14.94
CA GLY A 64 -3.56 -0.24 15.55
C GLY A 64 -2.41 -0.97 16.26
N ARG A 65 -2.74 -1.58 17.41
CA ARG A 65 -1.86 -2.19 18.43
C ARG A 65 -0.38 -2.26 18.03
N SER A 66 0.46 -1.47 18.70
CA SER A 66 1.89 -1.41 18.41
C SER A 66 2.51 -2.82 18.46
N VAL A 67 3.24 -3.17 17.40
CA VAL A 67 3.99 -4.42 17.28
C VAL A 67 5.05 -4.52 18.39
N THR A 68 5.45 -3.39 18.98
CA THR A 68 6.38 -3.31 20.11
C THR A 68 5.94 -4.15 21.31
N VAL A 69 4.65 -4.11 21.67
CA VAL A 69 4.14 -4.85 22.85
C VAL A 69 4.28 -6.36 22.69
N TRP A 70 4.23 -6.87 21.46
CA TRP A 70 4.36 -8.31 21.20
C TRP A 70 5.82 -8.77 21.23
N THR A 71 6.75 -7.93 20.78
CA THR A 71 8.19 -8.23 20.81
C THR A 71 8.74 -8.25 22.23
N ASP A 72 8.31 -7.33 23.09
CA ASP A 72 8.77 -7.27 24.48
C ASP A 72 8.21 -8.44 25.30
N LEU A 73 6.94 -8.81 25.09
CA LEU A 73 6.33 -9.98 25.72
C LEU A 73 6.97 -11.28 25.21
N ALA A 74 7.20 -11.41 23.90
CA ALA A 74 7.82 -12.59 23.32
C ALA A 74 9.27 -12.75 23.80
N ARG A 75 10.03 -11.64 23.92
CA ARG A 75 11.39 -11.65 24.49
C ARG A 75 11.40 -12.12 25.94
N ALA A 76 10.51 -11.57 26.77
CA ALA A 76 10.43 -11.95 28.19
C ALA A 76 10.07 -13.44 28.38
N VAL A 77 9.19 -13.98 27.53
CA VAL A 77 8.84 -15.42 27.57
C VAL A 77 10.02 -16.29 27.12
N ILE A 78 10.79 -15.87 26.12
CA ILE A 78 11.98 -16.60 25.66
C ILE A 78 13.07 -16.58 26.74
N GLU A 79 13.32 -15.44 27.38
CA GLU A 79 14.29 -15.33 28.49
C GLU A 79 13.92 -16.25 29.66
N GLN A 80 12.64 -16.28 30.07
CA GLN A 80 12.17 -17.20 31.12
C GLN A 80 12.34 -18.68 30.78
N LEU A 81 12.29 -19.06 29.50
CA LEU A 81 12.49 -20.44 29.06
C LEU A 81 13.97 -20.83 28.95
N MET A 82 14.87 -19.85 28.85
CA MET A 82 16.32 -20.10 28.81
C MET A 82 16.96 -20.05 30.20
N ASP A 83 16.33 -19.39 31.17
CA ASP A 83 16.81 -19.25 32.56
C ASP A 83 16.27 -20.33 33.53
N GLY A 84 15.58 -21.37 33.03
CA GLY A 84 15.07 -22.51 33.80
C GLY A 84 15.62 -23.84 33.33
#